data_AF-A0A821VL05-F1
#
_entry.id   AF-A0A821VL05-F1
#
_cell.length_a   1.000
_cell.length_b   1.000
_cell.length_c   1.000
_cell.angle_alpha   90.00
_cell.angle_beta   90.00
_cell.angle_gamma   90.00
#
_symmetry.space_group_name_H-M   'P 1'
#
loop_
_entity.id
_entity.type
_entity.pdbx_description
1 polymer ?
#
loop_
_entity_poly.entity_id
_entity_poly.type
_entity_poly.pdbx_seq_one_letter_code
_entity_poly.pdbx_strand_id
1 'polypeptide(L)'
;MRNHSTSWLSKNKTMIDDYCNLNLPIDYDLYWLIGYVLLAFIGLFYALLGYRWWRFTMFVTSFSLGSLLLYIILSTQPTMTESQLIGVSCSIATLFGLIGALLQYVGLFINGFCFGLTLSITTFIILDIKNRANGITTSFWLPIGLILLLGLICAIITLRFQKIMLIITSSCLAGVCQTLVLDYFLQSSVLLHFIHKRLLFESTSTLCIRHWIIAFILPIIMLFGIVIQFSCTGKNYDHRDSWQRGM
;
A
#
# COMPACT_ATOMS: atom_id res chain seq x y z
N MET A 1 -37.02 23.49 -0.02
CA MET A 1 -35.58 23.22 0.15
C MET A 1 -35.34 21.80 0.71
N ARG A 2 -35.70 20.72 -0.01
CA ARG A 2 -35.54 19.34 0.51
C ARG A 2 -35.39 18.23 -0.55
N ASN A 3 -34.87 18.53 -1.76
CA ASN A 3 -34.84 17.53 -2.85
C ASN A 3 -33.49 17.37 -3.59
N HIS A 4 -32.43 18.11 -3.23
CA HIS A 4 -31.13 17.92 -3.90
C HIS A 4 -30.28 16.82 -3.24
N SER A 5 -30.32 16.63 -1.92
CA SER A 5 -29.51 15.58 -1.28
C SER A 5 -29.99 14.15 -1.58
N THR A 6 -31.30 13.97 -1.78
CA THR A 6 -31.91 12.67 -2.07
C THR A 6 -31.66 12.19 -3.50
N SER A 7 -31.53 13.10 -4.48
CA SER A 7 -31.21 12.73 -5.87
C SER A 7 -29.75 12.35 -6.05
N TRP A 8 -28.82 13.01 -5.34
CA TRP A 8 -27.42 12.59 -5.28
C TRP A 8 -27.29 11.23 -4.59
N LEU A 9 -27.96 11.03 -3.44
CA LEU A 9 -27.94 9.77 -2.72
C LEU A 9 -28.56 8.62 -3.53
N SER A 10 -29.64 8.83 -4.28
CA SER A 10 -30.23 7.78 -5.12
C SER A 10 -29.35 7.44 -6.32
N LYS A 11 -28.75 8.46 -6.97
CA LYS A 11 -27.86 8.28 -8.13
C LYS A 11 -26.53 7.62 -7.76
N ASN A 12 -26.04 7.86 -6.54
CA ASN A 12 -24.85 7.20 -6.01
C ASN A 12 -25.16 5.76 -5.54
N LYS A 13 -26.37 5.51 -5.05
CA LYS A 13 -26.83 4.16 -4.67
C LYS A 13 -26.99 3.26 -5.89
N THR A 14 -27.59 3.77 -6.98
CA THR A 14 -27.70 3.02 -8.25
C THR A 14 -26.33 2.75 -8.88
N MET A 15 -25.41 3.72 -8.89
CA MET A 15 -24.04 3.48 -9.37
C MET A 15 -23.33 2.38 -8.58
N ILE A 16 -23.47 2.35 -7.25
CA ILE A 16 -22.80 1.37 -6.37
C ILE A 16 -23.42 -0.02 -6.46
N ASP A 17 -24.74 -0.10 -6.61
CA ASP A 17 -25.44 -1.36 -6.88
C ASP A 17 -25.03 -1.95 -8.26
N ASP A 18 -24.73 -1.10 -9.25
CA ASP A 18 -24.20 -1.51 -10.55
C ASP A 18 -22.73 -2.01 -10.48
N TYR A 19 -21.86 -1.41 -9.64
CA TYR A 19 -20.50 -1.96 -9.39
C TYR A 19 -20.53 -3.32 -8.68
N CYS A 20 -21.58 -3.60 -7.91
CA CYS A 20 -21.80 -4.88 -7.25
C CYS A 20 -22.24 -5.97 -8.26
N ASN A 21 -23.04 -5.57 -9.26
CA ASN A 21 -23.59 -6.42 -10.32
C ASN A 21 -22.81 -6.30 -11.64
N LEU A 22 -21.56 -6.75 -11.62
CA LEU A 22 -20.75 -7.28 -12.74
C LEU A 22 -21.26 -7.01 -14.19
N ASN A 23 -21.35 -5.75 -14.63
CA ASN A 23 -21.58 -5.43 -16.05
C ASN A 23 -21.17 -3.99 -16.35
N LEU A 24 -19.90 -3.66 -16.11
CA LEU A 24 -19.29 -2.45 -16.65
C LEU A 24 -18.33 -2.85 -17.78
N PRO A 25 -18.43 -2.25 -18.98
CA PRO A 25 -17.36 -2.33 -19.96
C PRO A 25 -16.14 -1.64 -19.35
N ILE A 26 -15.09 -2.41 -19.08
CA ILE A 26 -13.85 -1.87 -18.54
C ILE A 26 -13.03 -1.36 -19.72
N ASP A 27 -13.11 -0.07 -19.99
CA ASP A 27 -12.21 0.59 -20.92
C ASP A 27 -10.86 0.80 -20.22
N TYR A 28 -9.85 0.04 -20.66
CA TYR A 28 -8.50 0.12 -20.12
C TYR A 28 -7.69 1.17 -20.88
N ASP A 29 -7.40 2.30 -20.24
CA ASP A 29 -6.41 3.23 -20.76
C ASP A 29 -5.01 2.59 -20.76
N LEU A 30 -4.34 2.64 -21.92
CA LEU A 30 -3.03 2.01 -22.13
C LEU A 30 -1.99 2.46 -21.09
N TYR A 31 -2.02 3.73 -20.68
CA TYR A 31 -1.12 4.29 -19.68
C TYR A 31 -1.24 3.59 -18.32
N TRP A 32 -2.47 3.43 -17.81
CA TRP A 32 -2.71 2.78 -16.52
C TRP A 32 -2.38 1.29 -16.58
N LEU A 33 -2.73 0.62 -17.68
CA LEU A 33 -2.44 -0.81 -17.89
C LEU A 33 -0.92 -1.11 -17.76
N ILE A 34 -0.08 -0.31 -18.42
CA ILE A 34 1.38 -0.48 -18.35
C ILE A 34 1.87 -0.30 -16.90
N GLY A 35 1.33 0.68 -16.18
CA GLY A 35 1.65 0.92 -14.77
C GLY A 35 1.33 -0.29 -13.87
N TYR A 36 0.14 -0.87 -13.99
CA TYR A 36 -0.27 -2.03 -13.19
C TYR A 36 0.51 -3.31 -13.57
N VAL A 37 0.89 -3.49 -14.83
CA VAL A 37 1.76 -4.60 -15.24
C VAL A 37 3.14 -4.48 -14.59
N LEU A 38 3.76 -3.29 -14.61
CA LEU A 38 5.03 -3.05 -13.92
C LEU A 38 4.91 -3.28 -12.40
N LEU A 39 3.80 -2.83 -11.79
CA LEU A 39 3.51 -3.07 -10.38
C LEU A 39 3.37 -4.58 -10.07
N ALA A 40 2.79 -5.37 -10.97
CA ALA A 40 2.67 -6.81 -10.83
C ALA A 40 4.05 -7.49 -10.82
N PHE A 41 4.96 -7.08 -11.71
CA PHE A 41 6.33 -7.57 -11.72
C PHE A 41 7.06 -7.20 -10.43
N ILE A 42 6.97 -5.94 -10.00
CA ILE A 42 7.58 -5.48 -8.74
C ILE A 42 7.03 -6.27 -7.54
N GLY A 43 5.72 -6.52 -7.49
CA GLY A 43 5.09 -7.35 -6.45
C GLY A 43 5.62 -8.79 -6.44
N LEU A 44 5.83 -9.40 -7.61
CA LEU A 44 6.43 -10.73 -7.73
C LEU A 44 7.89 -10.75 -7.25
N PHE A 45 8.66 -9.72 -7.59
CA PHE A 45 10.02 -9.53 -7.08
C PHE A 45 10.05 -9.45 -5.56
N TYR A 46 9.13 -8.68 -4.96
CA TYR A 46 9.00 -8.62 -3.50
C TYR A 46 8.64 -9.97 -2.89
N ALA A 47 7.74 -10.74 -3.50
CA ALA A 47 7.35 -12.06 -2.99
C ALA A 47 8.51 -13.07 -3.01
N LEU A 48 9.27 -13.13 -4.11
CA LEU A 48 10.28 -14.19 -4.32
C LEU A 48 11.67 -13.82 -3.80
N LEU A 49 12.11 -12.58 -4.00
CA LEU A 49 13.51 -12.17 -3.83
C LEU A 49 13.70 -11.10 -2.75
N GLY A 50 12.65 -10.78 -1.99
CA GLY A 50 12.65 -9.68 -1.03
C GLY A 50 13.80 -9.73 -0.03
N TYR A 51 14.03 -10.90 0.58
CA TYR A 51 15.15 -11.08 1.52
C TYR A 51 16.51 -11.21 0.81
N ARG A 52 16.56 -11.89 -0.34
CA ARG A 52 17.83 -12.15 -1.05
C ARG A 52 18.47 -10.86 -1.54
N TRP A 53 17.67 -9.93 -2.06
CA TRP A 53 18.12 -8.69 -2.66
C TRP A 53 17.76 -7.50 -1.76
N TRP A 54 18.15 -7.59 -0.49
CA TRP A 54 17.78 -6.62 0.54
C TRP A 54 18.12 -5.16 0.18
N ARG A 55 19.24 -4.91 -0.52
CA ARG A 55 19.59 -3.55 -0.98
C ARG A 55 18.60 -3.00 -2.01
N PHE A 56 18.18 -3.86 -2.93
CA PHE A 56 17.21 -3.50 -3.95
C PHE A 56 15.82 -3.29 -3.34
N THR A 57 15.41 -4.11 -2.37
CA THR A 57 14.14 -3.86 -1.68
C THR A 57 14.13 -2.51 -0.97
N MET A 58 15.21 -2.12 -0.29
CA MET A 58 15.28 -0.79 0.34
C MET A 58 15.21 0.35 -0.67
N PHE A 59 15.80 0.16 -1.85
CA PHE A 59 15.68 1.12 -2.95
C PHE A 59 14.23 1.29 -3.38
N VAL A 60 13.55 0.20 -3.72
CA VAL A 60 12.20 0.24 -4.27
C VAL A 60 11.20 0.74 -3.22
N THR A 61 11.30 0.31 -1.95
CA THR A 61 10.37 0.78 -0.90
C THR A 61 10.52 2.26 -0.64
N SER A 62 11.75 2.76 -0.61
CA SER A 62 12.02 4.18 -0.40
C SER A 62 11.59 4.99 -1.61
N PHE A 63 11.91 4.53 -2.83
CA PHE A 63 11.45 5.14 -4.07
C PHE A 63 9.92 5.26 -4.11
N SER A 64 9.18 4.18 -3.79
CA SER A 64 7.71 4.19 -3.78
C SER A 64 7.14 5.16 -2.75
N LEU A 65 7.64 5.14 -1.50
CA LEU A 65 7.17 6.05 -0.45
C LEU A 65 7.50 7.51 -0.80
N GLY A 66 8.73 7.77 -1.25
CA GLY A 66 9.19 9.10 -1.66
C GLY A 66 8.39 9.65 -2.84
N SER A 67 8.17 8.83 -3.88
CA SER A 67 7.37 9.20 -5.04
C SER A 67 5.93 9.55 -4.64
N LEU A 68 5.30 8.75 -3.79
CA LEU A 68 3.93 8.99 -3.33
C LEU A 68 3.82 10.28 -2.52
N LEU A 69 4.72 10.49 -1.54
CA LEU A 69 4.71 11.71 -0.72
C LEU A 69 4.96 12.97 -1.57
N LEU A 70 5.93 12.92 -2.47
CA LEU A 70 6.24 14.06 -3.34
C LEU A 70 5.14 14.33 -4.34
N TYR A 71 4.52 13.29 -4.90
CA TYR A 71 3.37 13.44 -5.78
C TYR A 71 2.22 14.14 -5.06
N ILE A 72 1.87 13.72 -3.84
CA ILE A 72 0.80 14.35 -3.03
C ILE A 72 1.12 15.80 -2.71
N ILE A 73 2.35 16.09 -2.27
CA ILE A 73 2.77 17.46 -1.95
C ILE A 73 2.68 18.34 -3.20
N LEU A 74 3.23 17.87 -4.31
CA LEU A 74 3.35 18.65 -5.53
C LEU A 74 2.01 18.76 -6.29
N SER A 75 1.09 17.80 -6.13
CA SER A 75 -0.27 17.87 -6.67
C SER A 75 -1.14 18.96 -6.01
N THR A 76 -0.74 19.48 -4.85
CA THR A 76 -1.42 20.64 -4.24
C THR A 76 -1.12 21.96 -4.96
N GLN A 77 -0.07 21.99 -5.78
CA GLN A 77 0.38 23.21 -6.46
C GLN A 77 -0.23 23.26 -7.87
N PRO A 78 -1.01 24.30 -8.22
CA PRO A 78 -1.73 24.38 -9.51
C PRO A 78 -0.86 24.74 -10.72
N THR A 79 0.47 24.88 -10.55
CA THR A 79 1.35 25.52 -11.53
C THR A 79 2.00 24.56 -12.53
N MET A 80 1.88 23.24 -12.34
CA MET A 80 2.63 22.24 -13.11
C MET A 80 1.69 21.41 -14.00
N THR A 81 2.12 21.11 -15.22
CA THR A 81 1.42 20.14 -16.10
C THR A 81 1.59 18.71 -15.56
N GLU A 82 0.64 17.82 -15.85
CA GLU A 82 0.63 16.45 -15.29
C GLU A 82 1.89 15.65 -15.64
N SER A 83 2.43 15.81 -16.86
CA SER A 83 3.67 15.15 -17.29
C SER A 83 4.91 15.66 -16.55
N GLN A 84 4.99 16.97 -16.28
CA GLN A 84 6.08 17.57 -15.51
C GLN A 84 6.02 17.16 -14.04
N LEU A 85 4.83 17.08 -13.46
CA LEU A 85 4.61 16.62 -12.08
C LEU A 85 5.15 15.21 -11.86
N ILE A 86 4.83 14.28 -12.76
CA ILE A 86 5.30 12.88 -12.69
C ILE A 86 6.83 12.82 -12.87
N GLY A 87 7.38 13.59 -13.81
CA GLY A 87 8.82 13.62 -14.06
C GLY A 87 9.64 14.13 -12.86
N VAL A 88 9.22 15.25 -12.26
CA VAL A 88 9.92 15.85 -11.11
C VAL A 88 9.82 14.96 -9.88
N SER A 89 8.63 14.44 -9.58
CA SER A 89 8.43 13.54 -8.43
C SER A 89 9.25 12.25 -8.57
N CYS A 90 9.31 11.65 -9.77
CA CYS A 90 10.12 10.46 -10.05
C CYS A 90 11.63 10.72 -9.88
N SER A 91 12.12 11.87 -10.32
CA SER A 91 13.53 12.23 -10.22
C SER A 91 13.99 12.40 -8.76
N ILE A 92 13.22 13.13 -7.96
CA ILE A 92 13.52 13.33 -6.53
C ILE A 92 13.32 12.01 -5.75
N ALA A 93 12.30 11.21 -6.09
CA ALA A 93 12.10 9.89 -5.51
C ALA A 93 13.26 8.93 -5.80
N THR A 94 13.91 9.05 -6.97
CA THR A 94 15.11 8.28 -7.30
C THR A 94 16.26 8.59 -6.34
N LEU A 95 16.46 9.86 -5.99
CA LEU A 95 17.45 10.27 -5.00
C LEU A 95 17.12 9.71 -3.61
N PHE A 96 15.85 9.78 -3.20
CA PHE A 96 15.40 9.22 -1.92
C PHE A 96 15.54 7.69 -1.89
N GLY A 97 15.24 7.01 -3.00
CA GLY A 97 15.48 5.59 -3.21
C GLY A 97 16.95 5.23 -3.07
N LEU A 98 17.83 6.01 -3.68
CA LEU A 98 19.28 5.81 -3.62
C LEU A 98 19.79 5.98 -2.17
N ILE A 99 19.33 7.01 -1.46
CA ILE A 99 19.65 7.21 -0.04
C ILE A 99 19.20 5.99 0.80
N GLY A 100 17.98 5.49 0.59
CA GLY A 100 17.47 4.31 1.28
C GLY A 100 18.27 3.03 1.01
N ALA A 101 18.84 2.90 -0.19
CA ALA A 101 19.69 1.77 -0.57
C ALA A 101 21.12 1.87 -0.02
N LEU A 102 21.68 3.08 0.06
CA LEU A 102 23.04 3.33 0.57
C LEU A 102 23.09 3.26 2.10
N LEU A 103 22.10 3.86 2.77
CA LEU A 103 22.04 3.92 4.22
C LEU A 103 21.18 2.77 4.75
N GLN A 104 21.82 1.62 4.98
CA GLN A 104 21.13 0.38 5.40
C GLN A 104 20.16 0.57 6.58
N TYR A 105 20.55 1.33 7.61
CA TYR A 105 19.68 1.61 8.76
C TYR A 105 18.46 2.47 8.41
N VAL A 106 18.61 3.44 7.49
CA VAL A 106 17.52 4.31 7.04
C VAL A 106 16.55 3.51 6.18
N GLY A 107 17.06 2.68 5.24
CA GLY A 107 16.23 1.79 4.45
C GLY A 107 15.42 0.83 5.33
N LEU A 108 16.06 0.24 6.34
CA LEU A 108 15.40 -0.68 7.28
C LEU A 108 14.29 0.01 8.09
N PHE A 109 14.53 1.26 8.51
CA PHE A 109 13.54 2.09 9.17
C PHE A 109 12.34 2.40 8.25
N ILE A 110 12.60 2.83 7.01
CA ILE A 110 11.56 3.13 6.01
C ILE A 110 10.72 1.88 5.71
N ASN A 111 11.35 0.73 5.53
CA ASN A 111 10.65 -0.53 5.31
C ASN A 111 9.75 -0.91 6.49
N GLY A 112 10.26 -0.80 7.73
CA GLY A 112 9.46 -1.03 8.93
C GLY A 112 8.30 -0.04 9.08
N PHE A 113 8.51 1.24 8.71
CA PHE A 113 7.48 2.25 8.68
C PHE A 113 6.39 1.92 7.65
N CYS A 114 6.75 1.52 6.43
CA CYS A 114 5.79 1.09 5.40
C CYS A 114 4.91 -0.08 5.86
N PHE A 115 5.49 -1.06 6.54
CA PHE A 115 4.70 -2.15 7.14
C PHE A 115 3.72 -1.63 8.19
N GLY A 116 4.19 -0.73 9.07
CA GLY A 116 3.34 -0.07 10.06
C GLY A 116 2.21 0.75 9.42
N LEU A 117 2.43 1.39 8.26
CA LEU A 117 1.38 2.07 7.49
C LEU A 117 0.29 1.10 7.05
N THR A 118 0.66 -0.04 6.46
CA THR A 118 -0.32 -1.05 6.02
C THR A 118 -1.12 -1.61 7.20
N LEU A 119 -0.46 -1.89 8.33
CA LEU A 119 -1.15 -2.32 9.55
C LEU A 119 -2.08 -1.24 10.12
N SER A 120 -1.67 0.03 10.05
CA SER A 120 -2.47 1.16 10.53
C SER A 120 -3.74 1.31 9.70
N ILE A 121 -3.62 1.25 8.37
CA ILE A 121 -4.77 1.32 7.45
C ILE A 121 -5.73 0.15 7.72
N THR A 122 -5.20 -1.06 7.87
CA THR A 122 -6.01 -2.26 8.16
C THR A 122 -6.76 -2.13 9.48
N THR A 123 -6.06 -1.70 10.53
CA THR A 123 -6.64 -1.51 11.87
C THR A 123 -7.68 -0.39 11.86
N PHE A 124 -7.42 0.71 11.15
CA PHE A 124 -8.36 1.81 10.98
C PHE A 124 -9.66 1.35 10.31
N ILE A 125 -9.57 0.56 9.23
CA ILE A 125 -10.75 0.03 8.53
C ILE A 125 -11.59 -0.86 9.46
N ILE A 126 -10.95 -1.74 10.23
CA ILE A 126 -11.64 -2.61 11.19
C ILE A 126 -12.35 -1.79 12.27
N LEU A 127 -11.66 -0.79 12.83
CA LEU A 127 -12.21 0.11 13.85
C LEU A 127 -13.36 0.95 13.29
N ASP A 128 -13.25 1.45 12.07
CA ASP A 128 -14.30 2.25 11.43
C ASP A 128 -15.57 1.41 11.16
N ILE A 129 -15.42 0.15 10.71
CA ILE A 129 -16.56 -0.78 10.55
C ILE A 129 -17.23 -1.04 11.91
N LYS A 130 -16.45 -1.29 12.97
CA LYS A 130 -16.96 -1.53 14.32
C LYS A 130 -17.63 -0.29 14.93
N ASN A 131 -17.03 0.89 14.75
CA ASN A 131 -17.57 2.14 15.27
C ASN A 131 -18.90 2.50 14.60
N ARG A 132 -19.02 2.26 13.29
CA ARG A 132 -20.30 2.43 12.57
C ARG A 132 -21.37 1.44 13.03
N ALA A 133 -21.00 0.19 13.30
CA ALA A 133 -21.93 -0.79 13.87
C ALA A 133 -22.48 -0.35 15.24
N ASN A 134 -21.68 0.39 16.01
CA ASN A 134 -22.03 0.90 17.34
C ASN A 134 -22.58 2.35 17.33
N GLY A 135 -22.72 2.99 16.15
CA GLY A 135 -23.21 4.36 16.02
C GLY A 135 -22.28 5.46 16.54
N ILE A 136 -20.98 5.19 16.69
CA ILE A 136 -19.99 6.13 17.23
C ILE A 136 -19.31 6.90 16.10
N THR A 137 -19.18 8.22 16.23
CA THR A 137 -18.48 9.09 15.27
C THR A 137 -16.95 8.98 15.44
N THR A 138 -16.23 8.91 14.32
CA THR A 138 -14.77 8.79 14.31
C THR A 138 -14.10 10.17 14.28
N SER A 139 -13.09 10.37 15.13
CA SER A 139 -12.33 11.62 15.20
C SER A 139 -11.23 11.71 14.12
N PHE A 140 -10.97 12.92 13.62
CA PHE A 140 -9.93 13.20 12.62
C PHE A 140 -8.51 12.80 13.03
N TRP A 141 -8.20 12.93 14.33
CA TRP A 141 -6.88 12.65 14.89
C TRP A 141 -6.54 11.15 14.97
N LEU A 142 -7.55 10.29 14.88
CA LEU A 142 -7.41 8.84 15.06
C LEU A 142 -6.50 8.20 13.98
N PRO A 143 -6.73 8.39 12.66
CA PRO A 143 -5.84 7.81 11.64
C PRO A 143 -4.41 8.35 11.72
N ILE A 144 -4.22 9.64 12.01
CA ILE A 144 -2.88 10.25 12.12
C ILE A 144 -2.12 9.66 13.30
N GLY A 145 -2.76 9.59 14.47
CA GLY A 145 -2.16 8.99 15.66
C GLY A 145 -1.83 7.51 15.46
N LEU A 146 -2.70 6.77 14.78
CA LEU A 146 -2.50 5.34 14.51
C LEU A 146 -1.32 5.12 13.55
N ILE A 147 -1.26 5.89 12.46
CA ILE A 147 -0.16 5.87 11.48
C ILE A 147 1.19 6.16 12.15
N LEU A 148 1.27 7.22 12.97
CA LEU A 148 2.52 7.60 13.62
C LEU A 148 2.94 6.59 14.69
N LEU A 149 2.03 6.17 15.57
CA LEU A 149 2.35 5.28 16.68
C LEU A 149 2.73 3.89 16.17
N LEU A 150 1.88 3.28 15.34
CA LEU A 150 2.12 1.92 14.84
C LEU A 150 3.27 1.90 13.82
N GLY A 151 3.40 2.96 13.01
CA GLY A 151 4.54 3.18 12.13
C GLY A 151 5.88 3.19 12.88
N LEU A 152 5.99 3.99 13.94
CA LEU A 152 7.22 4.08 14.74
C LEU A 152 7.53 2.79 15.51
N ILE A 153 6.51 2.16 16.10
CA ILE A 153 6.68 0.87 16.80
C ILE A 153 7.21 -0.18 15.83
N CYS A 154 6.58 -0.34 14.65
CA CYS A 154 7.03 -1.28 13.62
C CYS A 154 8.43 -0.96 13.10
N ALA A 155 8.78 0.32 12.94
CA ALA A 155 10.11 0.73 12.52
C ALA A 155 11.19 0.35 13.55
N ILE A 156 10.96 0.60 14.84
CA ILE A 156 11.90 0.23 15.92
C ILE A 156 12.03 -1.29 16.04
N ILE A 157 10.93 -2.04 15.95
CA ILE A 157 10.96 -3.50 15.98
C ILE A 157 11.74 -4.06 14.79
N THR A 158 11.61 -3.45 13.61
CA THR A 158 12.34 -3.83 12.40
C THR A 158 13.85 -3.65 12.58
N LEU A 159 14.28 -2.58 13.26
CA LEU A 159 15.70 -2.37 13.59
C LEU A 159 16.26 -3.48 14.50
N ARG A 160 15.45 -4.00 15.43
CA ARG A 160 15.87 -5.05 16.37
C ARG A 160 15.88 -6.45 15.72
N PHE A 161 14.87 -6.77 14.91
CA PHE A 161 14.67 -8.09 14.30
C PHE A 161 14.72 -8.03 12.77
N GLN A 162 15.87 -7.58 12.24
CA GLN A 162 16.05 -7.23 10.84
C GLN A 162 15.64 -8.33 9.86
N LYS A 163 16.09 -9.57 10.08
CA LYS A 163 15.84 -10.70 9.16
C LYS A 163 14.35 -11.05 9.07
N ILE A 164 13.70 -11.24 10.22
CA ILE A 164 12.30 -11.67 10.27
C ILE A 164 11.38 -10.55 9.76
N MET A 165 11.62 -9.31 10.19
CA MET A 165 10.78 -8.19 9.77
C MET A 165 10.95 -7.85 8.30
N LEU A 166 12.14 -8.00 7.70
CA LEU A 166 12.31 -7.80 6.26
C LEU A 166 11.49 -8.80 5.43
N ILE A 167 11.46 -10.08 5.87
CA ILE A 167 10.66 -11.14 5.22
C ILE A 167 9.16 -10.81 5.32
N ILE A 168 8.69 -10.48 6.52
CA ILE A 168 7.28 -10.15 6.76
C ILE A 168 6.87 -8.91 5.95
N THR A 169 7.65 -7.84 6.00
CA THR A 169 7.33 -6.60 5.28
C THR A 169 7.33 -6.80 3.77
N SER A 170 8.35 -7.44 3.20
CA SER A 170 8.40 -7.66 1.74
C SER A 170 7.25 -8.55 1.25
N SER A 171 6.89 -9.57 2.03
CA SER A 171 5.71 -10.41 1.74
C SER A 171 4.39 -9.62 1.85
N CYS A 172 4.29 -8.72 2.83
CA CYS A 172 3.14 -7.84 2.99
C CYS A 172 3.00 -6.85 1.84
N LEU A 173 4.10 -6.18 1.46
CA LEU A 173 4.14 -5.25 0.33
C LEU A 173 3.84 -5.96 -1.00
N ALA A 174 4.34 -7.18 -1.20
CA ALA A 174 3.97 -8.01 -2.34
C ALA A 174 2.46 -8.28 -2.37
N GLY A 175 1.87 -8.64 -1.23
CA GLY A 175 0.43 -8.84 -1.09
C GLY A 175 -0.37 -7.58 -1.44
N VAL A 176 0.05 -6.41 -0.95
CA VAL A 176 -0.56 -5.12 -1.29
C VAL A 176 -0.48 -4.84 -2.79
N CYS A 177 0.72 -4.96 -3.39
CA CYS A 177 0.91 -4.73 -4.82
C CYS A 177 0.01 -5.65 -5.66
N GLN A 178 0.02 -6.95 -5.39
CA GLN A 178 -0.80 -7.92 -6.14
C GLN A 178 -2.30 -7.69 -5.94
N THR A 179 -2.71 -7.31 -4.73
CA THR A 179 -4.12 -6.96 -4.46
C THR A 179 -4.55 -5.74 -5.26
N LEU A 180 -3.70 -4.72 -5.38
CA LEU A 180 -3.98 -3.54 -6.21
C LEU A 180 -4.07 -3.86 -7.70
N VAL A 181 -3.19 -4.74 -8.19
CA VAL A 181 -3.24 -5.21 -9.59
C VAL A 181 -4.54 -5.96 -9.85
N LEU A 182 -4.92 -6.89 -8.96
CA LEU A 182 -6.16 -7.64 -9.08
C LEU A 182 -7.40 -6.73 -8.98
N ASP A 183 -7.37 -5.73 -8.08
CA ASP A 183 -8.46 -4.76 -7.96
C ASP A 183 -8.64 -3.91 -9.23
N TYR A 184 -7.55 -3.53 -9.90
CA TYR A 184 -7.62 -2.85 -11.19
C TYR A 184 -8.26 -3.73 -12.27
N PHE A 185 -7.81 -4.98 -12.43
CA PHE A 185 -8.35 -5.88 -13.45
C PHE A 185 -9.81 -6.29 -13.21
N LEU A 186 -10.21 -6.43 -11.94
CA LEU A 186 -11.55 -6.88 -11.57
C LEU A 186 -12.57 -5.74 -11.42
N GLN A 187 -12.13 -4.55 -11.04
CA GLN A 187 -13.03 -3.46 -10.62
C GLN A 187 -12.51 -2.04 -10.89
N SER A 188 -11.45 -1.86 -11.70
CA SER A 188 -10.89 -0.53 -12.03
C SER A 188 -10.48 0.30 -10.80
N SER A 189 -9.84 -0.33 -9.81
CA SER A 189 -9.22 0.33 -8.65
C SER A 189 -10.19 0.98 -7.66
N VAL A 190 -11.43 0.49 -7.58
CA VAL A 190 -12.45 1.01 -6.65
C VAL A 190 -12.05 0.81 -5.19
N LEU A 191 -11.28 -0.23 -4.82
CA LEU A 191 -10.82 -0.41 -3.44
C LEU A 191 -9.87 0.70 -3.02
N LEU A 192 -8.94 1.10 -3.90
CA LEU A 192 -8.01 2.19 -3.63
C LEU A 192 -8.77 3.51 -3.41
N HIS A 193 -9.75 3.80 -4.26
CA HIS A 193 -10.60 4.98 -4.13
C HIS A 193 -11.45 4.95 -2.86
N PHE A 194 -11.97 3.78 -2.49
CA PHE A 194 -12.72 3.58 -1.26
C PHE A 194 -11.86 3.88 -0.03
N ILE A 195 -10.63 3.34 0.02
CA ILE A 195 -9.68 3.61 1.11
C ILE A 195 -9.33 5.10 1.16
N HIS A 196 -9.01 5.70 0.02
CA HIS A 196 -8.67 7.13 -0.05
C HIS A 196 -9.80 8.02 0.46
N LYS A 197 -11.04 7.78 0.01
CA LYS A 197 -12.23 8.50 0.50
C LYS A 197 -12.49 8.29 1.98
N ARG A 198 -12.25 7.09 2.50
CA ARG A 198 -12.38 6.78 3.93
C ARG A 198 -11.34 7.52 4.77
N LEU A 199 -10.09 7.64 4.30
CA LEU A 199 -9.08 8.46 4.97
C LEU A 199 -9.43 9.94 4.97
N LEU A 200 -10.13 10.42 3.94
CA LEU A 200 -10.64 11.80 3.85
C LEU A 200 -11.95 12.03 4.64
N PHE A 201 -12.40 11.06 5.43
CA PHE A 201 -13.65 11.12 6.21
C PHE A 201 -14.91 11.30 5.36
N GLU A 202 -14.85 11.04 4.06
CA GLU A 202 -16.01 11.12 3.18
C GLU A 202 -16.90 9.88 3.38
N SER A 203 -18.21 10.10 3.57
CA SER A 203 -19.14 9.00 3.82
C SER A 203 -19.39 8.18 2.57
N THR A 204 -18.67 7.08 2.45
CA THR A 204 -18.83 6.09 1.38
C THR A 204 -19.76 4.94 1.79
N SER A 205 -20.55 4.47 0.83
CA SER A 205 -21.56 3.42 0.98
C SER A 205 -20.96 2.05 1.36
N THR A 206 -21.87 1.13 1.69
CA THR A 206 -21.63 -0.21 2.21
C THR A 206 -20.70 -1.07 1.33
N LEU A 207 -19.78 -1.80 1.96
CA LEU A 207 -18.89 -2.76 1.32
C LEU A 207 -19.70 -3.89 0.64
N CYS A 208 -19.53 -4.06 -0.67
CA CYS A 208 -20.04 -5.22 -1.41
C CYS A 208 -19.25 -6.50 -1.07
N ILE A 209 -19.85 -7.67 -1.31
CA ILE A 209 -19.22 -8.99 -1.06
C ILE A 209 -17.91 -9.20 -1.85
N ARG A 210 -17.81 -8.56 -3.03
CA ARG A 210 -16.61 -8.57 -3.87
C ARG A 210 -15.39 -7.92 -3.20
N HIS A 211 -15.58 -6.84 -2.45
CA HIS A 211 -14.50 -6.18 -1.71
C HIS A 211 -13.96 -7.06 -0.58
N TRP A 212 -14.83 -7.87 0.04
CA TRP A 212 -14.41 -8.86 1.03
C TRP A 212 -13.53 -9.94 0.41
N ILE A 213 -13.87 -10.44 -0.79
CA ILE A 213 -13.07 -11.43 -1.50
C ILE A 213 -11.67 -10.87 -1.81
N ILE A 214 -11.59 -9.64 -2.33
CA ILE A 214 -10.31 -8.98 -2.64
C ILE A 214 -9.50 -8.74 -1.34
N ALA A 215 -10.15 -8.37 -0.25
CA ALA A 215 -9.51 -8.22 1.06
C ALA A 215 -8.93 -9.54 1.60
N PHE A 216 -9.56 -10.69 1.32
CA PHE A 216 -9.05 -12.01 1.71
C PHE A 216 -7.88 -12.50 0.84
N ILE A 217 -7.73 -12.00 -0.38
CA ILE A 217 -6.60 -12.38 -1.25
C ILE A 217 -5.28 -11.85 -0.68
N LEU A 218 -5.29 -10.67 -0.07
CA LEU A 218 -4.10 -10.05 0.54
C LEU A 218 -3.38 -10.96 1.55
N PRO A 219 -4.03 -11.51 2.59
CA PRO A 219 -3.37 -12.40 3.54
C PRO A 219 -2.94 -13.73 2.91
N ILE A 220 -3.63 -14.23 1.88
CA ILE A 220 -3.23 -15.47 1.19
C ILE A 220 -1.90 -15.27 0.46
N ILE A 221 -1.76 -14.16 -0.28
CA ILE A 221 -0.52 -13.84 -0.99
C ILE A 221 0.61 -13.57 0.02
N MET A 222 0.30 -12.89 1.13
CA MET A 222 1.27 -12.66 2.20
C MET A 222 1.79 -13.97 2.79
N LEU A 223 0.90 -14.93 3.12
CA LEU A 223 1.28 -16.24 3.64
C LEU A 223 2.14 -17.02 2.63
N PHE A 224 1.76 -16.99 1.36
CA PHE A 224 2.52 -17.63 0.29
C PHE A 224 3.94 -17.04 0.16
N GLY A 225 4.06 -15.71 0.19
CA GLY A 225 5.35 -15.01 0.19
C GLY A 225 6.22 -15.38 1.39
N ILE A 226 5.64 -15.42 2.58
CA ILE A 226 6.32 -15.83 3.81
C ILE A 226 6.87 -17.26 3.65
N VAL A 227 6.04 -18.22 3.23
CA VAL A 227 6.45 -19.62 3.05
C VAL A 227 7.59 -19.74 2.06
N ILE A 228 7.51 -19.05 0.91
CA ILE A 228 8.58 -19.07 -0.10
C ILE A 228 9.87 -18.46 0.45
N GLN A 229 9.81 -17.28 1.06
CA GLN A 229 10.99 -16.59 1.54
C GLN A 229 11.68 -17.35 2.68
N PHE A 230 10.91 -17.93 3.60
CA PHE A 230 11.43 -18.81 4.65
C PHE A 230 12.02 -20.10 4.09
N SER A 231 11.34 -20.76 3.15
CA SER A 231 11.75 -22.07 2.63
C SER A 231 12.94 -21.98 1.67
N CYS A 232 12.94 -21.02 0.75
CA CYS A 232 14.00 -20.85 -0.26
C CYS A 232 15.18 -20.01 0.24
N THR A 233 14.95 -19.01 1.09
CA THR A 233 15.99 -17.99 1.41
C THR A 233 16.50 -18.05 2.85
N GLY A 234 15.75 -18.66 3.77
CA GLY A 234 16.14 -18.78 5.18
C GLY A 234 17.21 -19.84 5.47
N LYS A 235 17.41 -20.82 4.57
CA LYS A 235 18.16 -22.05 4.84
C LYS A 235 19.69 -21.92 4.79
N ASN A 236 20.26 -20.89 4.16
CA ASN A 236 21.71 -20.83 3.90
C ASN A 236 22.38 -19.45 4.05
N TYR A 237 21.70 -18.41 4.54
CA TYR A 237 22.31 -17.08 4.73
C TYR A 237 21.94 -16.44 6.07
N ASP A 238 22.94 -16.20 6.90
CA ASP A 238 22.88 -15.34 8.07
C ASP A 238 23.73 -14.08 7.79
N HIS A 239 23.11 -12.90 7.81
CA HIS A 239 23.81 -11.62 7.59
C HIS A 239 24.71 -11.22 8.75
N ARG A 240 24.65 -11.94 9.88
CA ARG A 240 25.62 -11.78 10.97
C ARG A 240 27.03 -12.22 10.55
N ASP A 241 27.17 -13.14 9.60
CA ASP A 241 28.47 -13.62 9.15
C ASP A 241 29.24 -12.61 8.29
N SER A 242 28.54 -11.73 7.57
CA SER A 242 29.16 -10.64 6.79
C SER A 242 29.59 -9.45 7.64
N TRP A 243 29.11 -9.34 8.88
CA TRP A 243 29.58 -8.33 9.83
C TRP A 243 30.84 -8.79 10.59
N GLN A 244 30.98 -10.10 10.84
CA GLN A 244 32.20 -10.66 11.45
C GLN A 244 33.34 -10.82 10.45
N ARG A 245 33.05 -10.99 9.17
CA ARG A 245 34.04 -10.89 8.09
C ARG A 245 34.14 -9.44 7.65
N GLY A 246 34.87 -8.64 8.43
CA GLY A 246 35.39 -7.36 7.93
C GLY A 246 36.36 -7.64 6.79
N MET A 247 35.85 -7.69 5.56
CA MET A 247 36.52 -7.62 4.26
C MET A 247 35.47 -7.56 3.15
#